data_AF-A0A417LDL4-F1
#
_entry.id   AF-A0A417LDL4-F1
#
_cell.length_a   1.000
_cell.length_b   1.000
_cell.length_c   1.000
_cell.angle_alpha   90.00
_cell.angle_beta   90.00
_cell.angle_gamma   90.00
#
_symmetry.space_group_name_H-M   'P 1'
#
loop_
_entity.id
_entity.type
_entity.pdbx_description
1 polymer ?
#
loop_
_entity_poly.entity_id
_entity_poly.type
_entity_poly.pdbx_seq_one_letter_code
_entity_poly.pdbx_strand_id
1 'polypeptide(L)'
;MKRRNFFRSLALGGASVAFSPIVKAAPAVHADKEKPATNIKDALAIPRNEHSMPGKYPGKVARTTHSGCIVDGQPSEGIAYEMLRNSMLNLTGKSNLKEAWLQFVDPDDVIGLKVNPIAGKLLSTSHALTQSIINQLEEAGIPRKNIIIWDRREADLKESGFTAENYPDIKIIGTEYPDENGSYINAEGKFYGEERIDKEQYFSVDIEGEYDAYTMPFMINGGKNSYFTKICTEMVTKIINVPVLKNAGTTITCCMKNLAFGSITNTARLHGPMWHDTCASVCAFPPLRDKVVLNIVDGMIGCFDGGPAANPQFICHYNTILAGSDAVAVDRISYDIVIAKRIEEGLQEEEKARARTFMDMAQEFQLGVADKDKIELIETTLQA
;
A
#
# COMPACT_ATOMS: atom_id res chain seq x y z
N MET A 1 -5.21 30.53 4.12
CA MET A 1 -3.82 30.66 4.63
C MET A 1 -3.79 30.40 6.13
N LYS A 2 -3.38 29.19 6.54
CA LYS A 2 -2.74 28.79 7.81
C LYS A 2 -2.86 27.27 7.94
N ARG A 3 -1.90 26.59 7.31
CA ARG A 3 -1.56 25.18 7.52
C ARG A 3 -0.74 25.07 8.83
N ARG A 4 -0.81 23.87 9.43
CA ARG A 4 0.03 23.31 10.51
C ARG A 4 -0.33 23.75 11.93
N ASN A 5 -0.82 22.79 12.72
CA ASN A 5 -0.21 22.40 14.00
C ASN A 5 -0.91 21.13 14.51
N PHE A 6 -0.31 19.98 14.26
CA PHE A 6 -0.53 18.78 15.07
C PHE A 6 0.74 18.63 15.92
N PHE A 7 0.57 18.37 17.21
CA PHE A 7 1.54 18.42 18.32
C PHE A 7 1.92 19.80 18.86
N ARG A 8 1.12 20.31 19.80
CA ARG A 8 1.61 21.04 20.98
C ARG A 8 0.68 20.79 22.17
N SER A 9 1.08 19.88 23.07
CA SER A 9 0.50 19.79 24.41
C SER A 9 1.00 20.98 25.25
N LEU A 10 0.05 21.56 25.98
CA LEU A 10 0.15 22.74 26.84
C LEU A 10 1.38 22.76 27.76
N ALA A 11 2.07 23.90 27.77
CA ALA A 11 2.94 24.33 28.85
C ALA A 11 2.56 25.77 29.22
N LEU A 12 1.91 25.93 30.38
CA LEU A 12 1.70 27.13 31.21
C LEU A 12 1.02 26.57 32.47
N GLY A 13 1.45 26.70 33.72
CA GLY A 13 2.47 27.47 34.43
C GLY A 13 1.98 27.55 35.90
N GLY A 14 2.89 27.66 36.88
CA GLY A 14 2.54 28.09 38.24
C GLY A 14 2.52 27.00 39.31
N ALA A 15 3.37 27.19 40.32
CA ALA A 15 3.61 26.30 41.44
C ALA A 15 2.45 26.27 42.46
N SER A 16 2.10 25.07 42.93
CA SER A 16 1.60 24.87 44.29
C SER A 16 1.99 23.46 44.74
N VAL A 17 2.87 23.41 45.74
CA VAL A 17 3.27 22.19 46.43
C VAL A 17 2.15 21.84 47.40
N ALA A 18 1.44 20.74 47.14
CA ALA A 18 0.59 20.10 48.13
C ALA A 18 1.02 18.64 48.25
N PHE A 19 1.64 18.31 49.39
CA PHE A 19 1.97 16.95 49.78
C PHE A 19 0.69 16.14 49.99
N SER A 20 0.57 14.99 49.34
CA SER A 20 -0.34 13.92 49.74
C SER A 20 0.24 12.55 49.38
N PRO A 21 -0.12 11.49 50.14
CA PRO A 21 0.72 10.33 50.35
C PRO A 21 0.80 9.45 49.11
N ILE A 22 2.00 8.93 48.85
CA ILE A 22 2.28 7.90 47.86
C ILE A 22 1.52 6.64 48.26
N VAL A 23 0.33 6.45 47.71
CA VAL A 23 -0.20 5.10 47.51
C VAL A 23 0.60 4.52 46.37
N LYS A 24 1.54 3.61 46.68
CA LYS A 24 2.11 2.72 45.67
C LYS A 24 0.96 1.87 45.13
N ALA A 25 0.30 2.36 44.08
CA ALA A 25 -0.47 1.51 43.21
C ALA A 25 0.55 0.53 42.60
N ALA A 26 0.48 -0.73 43.02
CA ALA A 26 1.13 -1.80 42.29
C ALA A 26 0.74 -1.67 40.81
N PRO A 27 1.65 -1.88 39.85
CA PRO A 27 1.27 -1.88 38.45
C PRO A 27 0.14 -2.90 38.31
N ALA A 28 -1.03 -2.42 37.89
CA ALA A 28 -2.09 -3.31 37.48
C ALA A 28 -1.46 -4.27 36.47
N VAL A 29 -1.49 -5.56 36.80
CA VAL A 29 -1.14 -6.63 35.89
C VAL A 29 -1.87 -6.29 34.60
N HIS A 30 -1.11 -5.98 33.54
CA HIS A 30 -1.68 -5.79 32.21
C HIS A 30 -2.33 -7.12 31.86
N ALA A 31 -3.63 -7.24 32.11
CA ALA A 31 -4.43 -8.29 31.51
C ALA A 31 -4.21 -8.12 30.01
N ASP A 32 -3.61 -9.14 29.37
CA ASP A 32 -3.54 -9.22 27.92
C ASP A 32 -4.96 -9.01 27.42
N LYS A 33 -5.24 -7.81 26.89
CA LYS A 33 -6.53 -7.54 26.28
C LYS A 33 -6.63 -8.51 25.12
N GLU A 34 -7.63 -9.38 25.20
CA GLU A 34 -7.92 -10.36 24.17
C GLU A 34 -8.01 -9.67 22.81
N LYS A 35 -7.38 -10.26 21.80
CA LYS A 35 -7.29 -9.68 20.47
C LYS A 35 -8.71 -9.49 19.89
N PRO A 36 -9.07 -8.30 19.39
CA PRO A 36 -10.40 -8.06 18.84
C PRO A 36 -10.78 -9.06 17.74
N ALA A 37 -11.99 -9.60 17.82
CA ALA A 37 -12.49 -10.57 16.87
C ALA A 37 -12.67 -9.95 15.47
N THR A 38 -12.52 -10.76 14.42
CA THR A 38 -12.72 -10.36 13.02
C THR A 38 -13.48 -11.43 12.24
N ASN A 39 -13.99 -11.07 11.06
CA ASN A 39 -14.63 -12.00 10.12
C ASN A 39 -13.64 -12.70 9.15
N ILE A 40 -12.34 -12.76 9.49
CA ILE A 40 -11.32 -13.37 8.62
C ILE A 40 -11.61 -14.85 8.31
N LYS A 41 -12.21 -15.59 9.24
CA LYS A 41 -12.57 -17.00 9.02
C LYS A 41 -13.55 -17.17 7.86
N ASP A 42 -14.47 -16.23 7.69
CA ASP A 42 -15.44 -16.25 6.60
C ASP A 42 -14.73 -16.03 5.26
N ALA A 43 -13.79 -15.08 5.18
CA ALA A 43 -12.98 -14.85 3.98
C ALA A 43 -12.11 -16.06 3.60
N LEU A 44 -11.48 -16.70 4.59
CA LEU A 44 -10.66 -17.89 4.37
C LEU A 44 -11.48 -19.12 3.94
N ALA A 45 -12.78 -19.17 4.27
CA ALA A 45 -13.68 -20.23 3.85
C ALA A 45 -14.14 -20.09 2.39
N ILE A 46 -14.00 -18.90 1.78
CA ILE A 46 -14.38 -18.68 0.38
C ILE A 46 -13.38 -19.42 -0.53
N PRO A 47 -13.82 -20.30 -1.44
CA PRO A 47 -12.94 -21.02 -2.35
C PRO A 47 -12.02 -20.08 -3.14
N ARG A 48 -10.78 -20.51 -3.32
CA ARG A 48 -9.78 -19.84 -4.16
C ARG A 48 -10.03 -20.13 -5.64
N ASN A 49 -9.57 -19.24 -6.51
CA ASN A 49 -9.52 -19.47 -7.95
C ASN A 49 -8.07 -19.44 -8.46
N GLU A 50 -7.87 -19.60 -9.77
CA GLU A 50 -6.54 -19.66 -10.39
C GLU A 50 -5.73 -18.35 -10.29
N HIS A 51 -6.39 -17.24 -9.96
CA HIS A 51 -5.78 -15.92 -9.79
C HIS A 51 -5.58 -15.54 -8.33
N SER A 52 -6.00 -16.40 -7.39
CA SER A 52 -5.77 -16.16 -5.97
C SER A 52 -4.28 -15.98 -5.67
N MET A 53 -3.95 -15.01 -4.80
CA MET A 53 -2.63 -14.86 -4.20
C MET A 53 -2.10 -16.22 -3.71
N PRO A 54 -0.79 -16.52 -3.75
CA PRO A 54 0.33 -15.65 -4.18
C PRO A 54 0.47 -15.46 -5.71
N GLY A 55 -0.49 -15.92 -6.49
CA GLY A 55 -0.44 -15.83 -7.95
C GLY A 55 0.56 -16.81 -8.57
N LYS A 56 1.03 -16.46 -9.77
CA LYS A 56 1.69 -17.39 -10.70
C LYS A 56 3.11 -17.83 -10.31
N TYR A 57 3.84 -16.99 -9.59
CA TYR A 57 5.24 -17.21 -9.19
C TYR A 57 5.39 -17.05 -7.67
N PRO A 58 4.84 -17.98 -6.87
CA PRO A 58 4.95 -17.94 -5.41
C PRO A 58 6.40 -17.91 -4.95
N GLY A 59 6.73 -17.05 -3.98
CA GLY A 59 8.08 -16.94 -3.44
C GLY A 59 9.14 -16.45 -4.41
N LYS A 60 8.78 -15.92 -5.59
CA LYS A 60 9.77 -15.42 -6.57
C LYS A 60 9.70 -13.90 -6.68
N VAL A 61 10.85 -13.25 -6.52
CA VAL A 61 10.98 -11.79 -6.60
C VAL A 61 12.11 -11.45 -7.57
N ALA A 62 11.80 -10.63 -8.58
CA ALA A 62 12.82 -10.03 -9.43
C ALA A 62 13.13 -8.63 -8.93
N ARG A 63 14.41 -8.33 -8.73
CA ARG A 63 14.90 -7.02 -8.31
C ARG A 63 15.88 -6.49 -9.35
N THR A 64 15.60 -5.31 -9.88
CA THR A 64 16.52 -4.61 -10.77
C THR A 64 17.03 -3.33 -10.11
N THR A 65 18.32 -3.03 -10.28
CA THR A 65 18.95 -1.79 -9.80
C THR A 65 19.63 -1.04 -10.95
N HIS A 66 19.65 0.29 -10.88
CA HIS A 66 20.37 1.14 -11.83
C HIS A 66 20.76 2.47 -11.16
N SER A 67 22.06 2.74 -11.01
CA SER A 67 22.56 3.93 -10.29
C SER A 67 22.15 5.26 -10.92
N GLY A 68 22.05 5.32 -12.25
CA GLY A 68 21.57 6.47 -13.01
C GLY A 68 20.05 6.68 -13.05
N CYS A 69 19.22 5.89 -12.34
CA CYS A 69 17.77 5.99 -12.47
C CYS A 69 17.18 7.29 -11.89
N ILE A 70 17.98 8.09 -11.17
CA ILE A 70 17.61 9.42 -10.70
C ILE A 70 18.42 10.47 -11.46
N VAL A 71 17.73 11.36 -12.17
CA VAL A 71 18.30 12.49 -12.93
C VAL A 71 17.67 13.77 -12.38
N ASP A 72 18.50 14.75 -12.00
CA ASP A 72 18.05 16.02 -11.41
C ASP A 72 17.08 15.84 -10.22
N GLY A 73 17.31 14.81 -9.41
CA GLY A 73 16.50 14.49 -8.24
C GLY A 73 15.14 13.86 -8.55
N GLN A 74 14.90 13.45 -9.81
CA GLN A 74 13.67 12.80 -10.24
C GLN A 74 13.94 11.43 -10.89
N PRO A 75 13.03 10.45 -10.75
CA PRO A 75 13.11 9.21 -11.50
C PRO A 75 13.09 9.42 -13.02
N SER A 76 14.05 8.82 -13.73
CA SER A 76 14.12 8.83 -15.19
C SER A 76 13.17 7.79 -15.79
N GLU A 77 12.26 8.22 -16.67
CA GLU A 77 11.28 7.34 -17.31
C GLU A 77 11.95 6.25 -18.16
N GLY A 78 12.93 6.61 -19.01
CA GLY A 78 13.61 5.63 -19.86
C GLY A 78 14.36 4.56 -19.06
N ILE A 79 15.00 4.94 -17.96
CA ILE A 79 15.70 3.98 -17.10
C ILE A 79 14.70 3.15 -16.28
N ALA A 80 13.61 3.76 -15.79
CA ALA A 80 12.53 3.03 -15.12
C ALA A 80 11.90 1.98 -16.04
N TYR A 81 11.71 2.29 -17.32
CA TYR A 81 11.22 1.36 -18.33
C TYR A 81 12.16 0.16 -18.47
N GLU A 82 13.47 0.38 -18.61
CA GLU A 82 14.44 -0.71 -18.73
C GLU A 82 14.56 -1.55 -17.45
N MET A 83 14.53 -0.91 -16.28
CA MET A 83 14.52 -1.62 -15.00
C MET A 83 13.27 -2.48 -14.83
N LEU A 84 12.09 -1.98 -15.21
CA LEU A 84 10.85 -2.74 -15.19
C LEU A 84 10.89 -3.89 -16.20
N ARG A 85 11.34 -3.62 -17.44
CA ARG A 85 11.48 -4.62 -18.50
C ARG A 85 12.32 -5.81 -18.02
N ASN A 86 13.51 -5.54 -17.45
CA ASN A 86 14.38 -6.60 -16.94
C ASN A 86 13.75 -7.36 -15.77
N SER A 87 13.08 -6.66 -14.85
CA SER A 87 12.34 -7.29 -13.75
C SER A 87 11.25 -8.24 -14.27
N MET A 88 10.49 -7.84 -15.29
CA MET A 88 9.44 -8.66 -15.89
C MET A 88 9.97 -9.90 -16.61
N LEU A 89 11.03 -9.75 -17.42
CA LEU A 89 11.65 -10.87 -18.14
C LEU A 89 12.26 -11.88 -17.16
N ASN A 90 12.97 -11.40 -16.12
CA ASN A 90 13.57 -12.26 -15.10
C ASN A 90 12.53 -12.98 -14.22
N LEU A 91 11.48 -12.27 -13.81
CA LEU A 91 10.38 -12.85 -13.04
C LEU A 91 9.73 -14.01 -13.80
N THR A 92 9.41 -13.78 -15.07
CA THR A 92 8.63 -14.72 -15.90
C THR A 92 9.47 -15.76 -16.64
N GLY A 93 10.76 -15.52 -16.81
CA GLY A 93 11.65 -16.32 -17.66
C GLY A 93 11.34 -16.23 -19.16
N LYS A 94 10.50 -15.27 -19.58
CA LYS A 94 10.18 -15.06 -21.01
C LYS A 94 11.28 -14.26 -21.69
N SER A 95 11.51 -14.52 -22.96
CA SER A 95 12.47 -13.78 -23.79
C SER A 95 11.87 -12.51 -24.41
N ASN A 96 10.55 -12.36 -24.34
CA ASN A 96 9.79 -11.28 -24.96
C ASN A 96 8.90 -10.60 -23.92
N LEU A 97 8.90 -9.26 -23.93
CA LEU A 97 8.21 -8.45 -22.93
C LEU A 97 6.68 -8.60 -23.02
N LYS A 98 6.14 -8.67 -24.23
CA LYS A 98 4.72 -8.92 -24.46
C LYS A 98 4.29 -10.26 -23.84
N GLU A 99 5.04 -11.33 -24.07
CA GLU A 99 4.74 -12.65 -23.49
C GLU A 99 4.85 -12.66 -21.97
N ALA A 100 5.76 -11.85 -21.39
CA ALA A 100 5.90 -11.69 -19.94
C ALA A 100 4.65 -11.02 -19.34
N TRP A 101 4.16 -9.93 -19.93
CA TRP A 101 2.95 -9.23 -19.47
C TRP A 101 1.71 -10.10 -19.60
N LEU A 102 1.56 -10.80 -20.73
CA LEU A 102 0.46 -11.74 -20.97
C LEU A 102 0.49 -12.99 -20.06
N GLN A 103 1.45 -13.09 -19.13
CA GLN A 103 1.36 -14.08 -18.05
C GLN A 103 0.39 -13.66 -16.94
N PHE A 104 0.07 -12.37 -16.82
CA PHE A 104 -0.66 -11.77 -15.70
C PHE A 104 -1.98 -11.12 -16.09
N VAL A 105 -2.08 -10.62 -17.33
CA VAL A 105 -3.22 -9.84 -17.83
C VAL A 105 -3.50 -10.19 -19.30
N ASP A 106 -4.73 -9.95 -19.74
CA ASP A 106 -5.19 -10.19 -21.11
C ASP A 106 -5.81 -8.91 -21.73
N PRO A 107 -5.89 -8.78 -23.07
CA PRO A 107 -6.44 -7.58 -23.73
C PRO A 107 -7.89 -7.23 -23.36
N ASP A 108 -8.65 -8.20 -22.86
CA ASP A 108 -10.04 -8.03 -22.42
C ASP A 108 -10.15 -7.62 -20.94
N ASP A 109 -9.05 -7.66 -20.18
CA ASP A 109 -9.05 -7.25 -18.78
C ASP A 109 -9.25 -5.74 -18.62
N VAL A 110 -9.90 -5.35 -17.53
CA VAL A 110 -9.86 -3.99 -16.98
C VAL A 110 -8.86 -3.97 -15.84
N ILE A 111 -7.74 -3.27 -16.04
CA ILE A 111 -6.58 -3.31 -15.16
C ILE A 111 -6.58 -2.11 -14.22
N GLY A 112 -6.67 -2.37 -12.92
CA GLY A 112 -6.46 -1.38 -11.88
C GLY A 112 -4.99 -1.24 -11.48
N LEU A 113 -4.35 -0.11 -11.79
CA LEU A 113 -3.06 0.28 -11.25
C LEU A 113 -3.25 0.92 -9.87
N LYS A 114 -2.99 0.15 -8.81
CA LYS A 114 -3.11 0.61 -7.42
C LYS A 114 -1.83 1.32 -6.97
N VAL A 115 -1.76 2.62 -7.23
CA VAL A 115 -0.61 3.47 -6.86
C VAL A 115 -0.63 3.83 -5.35
N ASN A 116 0.38 4.58 -4.88
CA ASN A 116 0.48 5.10 -3.51
C ASN A 116 0.77 6.61 -3.53
N PRO A 117 -0.25 7.48 -3.31
CA PRO A 117 -0.09 8.93 -3.30
C PRO A 117 0.11 9.54 -1.89
N ILE A 118 0.02 8.75 -0.82
CA ILE A 118 -0.22 9.22 0.56
C ILE A 118 0.86 10.17 1.10
N ALA A 119 2.11 10.07 0.64
CA ALA A 119 3.19 10.94 1.11
C ALA A 119 3.38 12.19 0.21
N GLY A 120 2.40 12.48 -0.64
CA GLY A 120 2.35 13.61 -1.54
C GLY A 120 3.49 13.62 -2.57
N LYS A 121 3.72 14.78 -3.19
CA LYS A 121 4.74 14.99 -4.24
C LYS A 121 6.16 14.59 -3.85
N LEU A 122 6.45 14.48 -2.55
CA LEU A 122 7.78 14.13 -2.06
C LEU A 122 8.07 12.62 -2.15
N LEU A 123 7.05 11.77 -2.00
CA LEU A 123 7.24 10.32 -1.90
C LEU A 123 5.98 9.52 -2.30
N SER A 124 5.43 9.83 -3.48
CA SER A 124 4.39 9.03 -4.12
C SER A 124 5.00 8.04 -5.12
N THR A 125 4.21 7.07 -5.58
CA THR A 125 4.57 6.25 -6.74
C THR A 125 4.99 7.17 -7.87
N SER A 126 6.15 6.92 -8.49
CA SER A 126 6.67 7.82 -9.51
C SER A 126 5.85 7.76 -10.79
N HIS A 127 5.75 8.90 -11.47
CA HIS A 127 5.22 8.98 -12.82
C HIS A 127 6.08 8.17 -13.80
N ALA A 128 7.40 8.17 -13.62
CA ALA A 128 8.34 7.39 -14.43
C ALA A 128 7.99 5.89 -14.44
N LEU A 129 7.77 5.29 -13.26
CA LEU A 129 7.37 3.89 -13.18
C LEU A 129 5.96 3.67 -13.71
N THR A 130 5.02 4.56 -13.37
CA THR A 130 3.61 4.40 -13.79
C THR A 130 3.47 4.47 -15.31
N GLN A 131 4.12 5.43 -15.98
CA GLN A 131 4.16 5.51 -17.45
C GLN A 131 4.88 4.30 -18.05
N SER A 132 5.97 3.83 -17.43
CA SER A 132 6.65 2.60 -17.88
C SER A 132 5.72 1.38 -17.86
N ILE A 133 4.91 1.22 -16.81
CA ILE A 133 3.91 0.14 -16.74
C ILE A 133 2.88 0.29 -17.87
N ILE A 134 2.33 1.49 -18.04
CA ILE A 134 1.32 1.77 -19.07
C ILE A 134 1.87 1.48 -20.47
N ASN A 135 3.05 2.01 -20.80
CA ASN A 135 3.68 1.84 -22.10
C ASN A 135 3.93 0.35 -22.39
N GLN A 136 4.45 -0.42 -21.43
CA GLN A 136 4.68 -1.85 -21.63
C GLN A 136 3.38 -2.67 -21.74
N LEU A 137 2.32 -2.27 -21.04
CA LEU A 137 0.99 -2.87 -21.21
C LEU A 137 0.42 -2.59 -22.61
N GLU A 138 0.53 -1.36 -23.12
CA GLU A 138 0.11 -1.00 -24.48
C GLU A 138 0.90 -1.77 -25.54
N GLU A 139 2.22 -1.89 -25.38
CA GLU A 139 3.09 -2.71 -26.23
C GLU A 139 2.71 -4.21 -26.19
N ALA A 140 2.22 -4.69 -25.05
CA ALA A 140 1.69 -6.05 -24.92
C ALA A 140 0.31 -6.23 -25.60
N GLY A 141 -0.34 -5.14 -26.02
CA GLY A 141 -1.62 -5.12 -26.69
C GLY A 141 -2.81 -4.81 -25.77
N ILE A 142 -2.57 -4.34 -24.56
CA ILE A 142 -3.63 -3.91 -23.64
C ILE A 142 -4.13 -2.52 -24.05
N PRO A 143 -5.44 -2.33 -24.28
CA PRO A 143 -5.97 -1.01 -24.64
C PRO A 143 -5.84 -0.01 -23.47
N ARG A 144 -5.34 1.20 -23.74
CA ARG A 144 -5.22 2.29 -22.76
C ARG A 144 -6.50 2.55 -21.96
N LYS A 145 -7.64 2.53 -22.64
CA LYS A 145 -8.98 2.73 -22.07
C LYS A 145 -9.39 1.67 -21.03
N ASN A 146 -8.71 0.52 -21.02
CA ASN A 146 -8.94 -0.55 -20.06
C ASN A 146 -8.10 -0.36 -18.78
N ILE A 147 -7.27 0.68 -18.71
CA ILE A 147 -6.43 0.97 -17.55
C ILE A 147 -7.16 1.98 -16.64
N ILE A 148 -7.16 1.70 -15.34
CA ILE A 148 -7.67 2.58 -14.29
C ILE A 148 -6.55 2.81 -13.28
N ILE A 149 -6.17 4.06 -13.05
CA ILE A 149 -5.27 4.41 -11.93
C ILE A 149 -6.13 4.75 -10.73
N TRP A 150 -5.84 4.12 -9.60
CA TRP A 150 -6.67 4.31 -8.42
C TRP A 150 -5.89 4.25 -7.11
N ASP A 151 -6.49 4.87 -6.11
CA ASP A 151 -6.15 4.79 -4.70
C ASP A 151 -7.43 5.01 -3.89
N ARG A 152 -7.32 5.10 -2.57
CA ARG A 152 -8.43 5.42 -1.70
C ARG A 152 -8.86 6.87 -1.84
N ARG A 153 -7.94 7.84 -1.90
CA ARG A 153 -8.26 9.28 -1.88
C ARG A 153 -7.95 9.96 -3.21
N GLU A 154 -8.99 10.49 -3.84
CA GLU A 154 -8.85 11.19 -5.13
C GLU A 154 -8.08 12.50 -5.00
N ALA A 155 -8.20 13.18 -3.85
CA ALA A 155 -7.43 14.38 -3.56
C ALA A 155 -5.91 14.11 -3.50
N ASP A 156 -5.50 12.97 -2.91
CA ASP A 156 -4.08 12.59 -2.81
C ASP A 156 -3.53 12.21 -4.19
N LEU A 157 -4.31 11.51 -5.02
CA LEU A 157 -3.99 11.23 -6.42
C LEU A 157 -3.73 12.54 -7.19
N LYS A 158 -4.65 13.50 -7.09
CA LYS A 158 -4.54 14.81 -7.75
C LYS A 158 -3.33 15.60 -7.26
N GLU A 159 -3.10 15.65 -5.94
CA GLU A 159 -1.93 16.35 -5.37
C GLU A 159 -0.61 15.73 -5.84
N SER A 160 -0.59 14.41 -6.04
CA SER A 160 0.56 13.66 -6.53
C SER A 160 0.71 13.70 -8.05
N GLY A 161 -0.18 14.38 -8.78
CA GLY A 161 -0.08 14.57 -10.24
C GLY A 161 -0.79 13.50 -11.07
N PHE A 162 -1.48 12.53 -10.47
CA PHE A 162 -2.34 11.60 -11.20
C PHE A 162 -3.64 12.32 -11.58
N THR A 163 -3.65 12.92 -12.77
CA THR A 163 -4.78 13.68 -13.31
C THR A 163 -5.05 13.29 -14.76
N ALA A 164 -6.23 13.63 -15.27
CA ALA A 164 -6.60 13.36 -16.65
C ALA A 164 -5.70 14.10 -17.67
N GLU A 165 -5.13 15.25 -17.29
CA GLU A 165 -4.19 15.99 -18.14
C GLU A 165 -2.86 15.24 -18.30
N ASN A 166 -2.35 14.62 -17.23
CA ASN A 166 -1.10 13.86 -17.26
C ASN A 166 -1.30 12.44 -17.81
N TYR A 167 -2.52 11.91 -17.72
CA TYR A 167 -2.89 10.57 -18.16
C TYR A 167 -4.17 10.62 -19.00
N PRO A 168 -4.11 11.19 -20.23
CA PRO A 168 -5.26 11.22 -21.11
C PRO A 168 -5.77 9.81 -21.40
N ASP A 169 -7.08 9.70 -21.52
CA ASP A 169 -7.83 8.47 -21.81
C ASP A 169 -7.70 7.34 -20.77
N ILE A 170 -7.09 7.61 -19.62
CA ILE A 170 -7.02 6.69 -18.47
C ILE A 170 -7.91 7.23 -17.36
N LYS A 171 -8.79 6.37 -16.84
CA LYS A 171 -9.64 6.74 -15.72
C LYS A 171 -8.79 6.86 -14.45
N ILE A 172 -8.84 8.03 -13.81
CA ILE A 172 -8.26 8.26 -12.48
C ILE A 172 -9.41 8.31 -11.47
N ILE A 173 -9.36 7.50 -10.41
CA ILE A 173 -10.48 7.40 -9.47
C ILE A 173 -10.04 7.11 -8.02
N GLY A 174 -10.64 7.81 -7.06
CA GLY A 174 -10.58 7.50 -5.64
C GLY A 174 -11.88 6.89 -5.10
N THR A 175 -11.83 6.22 -3.95
CA THR A 175 -13.05 5.82 -3.23
C THR A 175 -13.65 7.00 -2.47
N GLU A 176 -12.78 7.75 -1.80
CA GLU A 176 -13.05 9.02 -1.13
C GLU A 176 -12.75 10.16 -2.10
N TYR A 177 -13.75 10.98 -2.41
CA TYR A 177 -13.59 12.09 -3.33
C TYR A 177 -14.48 13.28 -2.93
N PRO A 178 -13.99 14.52 -3.11
CA PRO A 178 -14.81 15.72 -3.02
C PRO A 178 -15.44 16.07 -4.38
N ASP A 179 -16.43 16.95 -4.37
CA ASP A 179 -16.88 17.68 -5.55
C ASP A 179 -15.90 18.81 -5.95
N GLU A 180 -16.25 19.54 -7.01
CA GLU A 180 -15.46 20.65 -7.55
C GLU A 180 -15.20 21.78 -6.55
N ASN A 181 -16.07 21.94 -5.54
CA ASN A 181 -15.95 22.94 -4.49
C ASN A 181 -15.19 22.42 -3.25
N GLY A 182 -14.77 21.16 -3.26
CA GLY A 182 -14.06 20.53 -2.15
C GLY A 182 -14.97 19.89 -1.09
N SER A 183 -16.29 19.84 -1.31
CA SER A 183 -17.21 19.17 -0.39
C SER A 183 -17.21 17.67 -0.62
N TYR A 184 -17.13 16.88 0.46
CA TYR A 184 -17.28 15.42 0.40
C TYR A 184 -18.73 14.96 0.60
N ILE A 185 -19.65 15.90 0.83
CA ILE A 185 -21.03 15.65 1.16
C ILE A 185 -21.91 16.30 0.09
N ASN A 186 -22.90 15.55 -0.38
CA ASN A 186 -23.87 16.03 -1.37
C ASN A 186 -24.99 16.87 -0.73
N ALA A 187 -25.91 17.38 -1.55
CA ALA A 187 -27.02 18.23 -1.09
C ALA A 187 -27.97 17.54 -0.10
N GLU A 188 -28.03 16.20 -0.10
CA GLU A 188 -28.85 15.39 0.80
C GLU A 188 -28.13 15.01 2.12
N GLY A 189 -26.89 15.48 2.32
CA GLY A 189 -26.12 15.18 3.52
C GLY A 189 -25.41 13.81 3.50
N LYS A 190 -25.33 13.14 2.35
CA LYS A 190 -24.63 11.86 2.18
C LYS A 190 -23.20 12.07 1.71
N PHE A 191 -22.28 11.20 2.13
CA PHE A 191 -20.92 11.25 1.59
C PHE A 191 -20.94 10.74 0.15
N TYR A 192 -20.30 11.50 -0.74
CA TYR A 192 -20.10 11.09 -2.13
C TYR A 192 -19.48 9.69 -2.22
N GLY A 193 -18.48 9.39 -1.37
CA GLY A 193 -17.85 8.07 -1.32
C GLY A 193 -18.79 6.89 -1.03
N GLU A 194 -19.99 7.11 -0.48
CA GLU A 194 -20.96 6.03 -0.26
C GLU A 194 -21.41 5.35 -1.57
N GLU A 195 -21.37 6.05 -2.70
CA GLU A 195 -21.75 5.46 -3.99
C GLU A 195 -20.69 4.47 -4.51
N ARG A 196 -19.44 4.60 -4.03
CA ARG A 196 -18.24 3.86 -4.48
C ARG A 196 -17.84 2.73 -3.53
N ILE A 197 -18.66 2.39 -2.54
CA ILE A 197 -18.40 1.28 -1.61
C ILE A 197 -19.39 0.15 -1.80
N ASP A 198 -18.91 -1.07 -1.65
CA ASP A 198 -19.71 -2.29 -1.67
C ASP A 198 -20.00 -2.71 -0.23
N LYS A 199 -21.25 -2.56 0.22
CA LYS A 199 -21.64 -2.86 1.61
C LYS A 199 -21.78 -4.37 1.86
N GLU A 200 -21.84 -5.19 0.82
CA GLU A 200 -21.90 -6.65 0.92
C GLU A 200 -20.50 -7.27 1.06
N GLN A 201 -19.46 -6.53 0.68
CA GLN A 201 -18.06 -6.94 0.83
C GLN A 201 -17.40 -6.11 1.93
N TYR A 202 -17.15 -6.72 3.10
CA TYR A 202 -16.61 -6.00 4.25
C TYR A 202 -15.64 -6.81 5.11
N PHE A 203 -14.69 -6.10 5.70
CA PHE A 203 -13.86 -6.56 6.81
C PHE A 203 -14.42 -6.00 8.12
N SER A 204 -14.88 -6.88 9.00
CA SER A 204 -15.41 -6.52 10.31
C SER A 204 -14.37 -6.78 11.39
N VAL A 205 -14.28 -5.85 12.33
CA VAL A 205 -13.42 -5.95 13.51
C VAL A 205 -14.23 -5.49 14.71
N ASP A 206 -14.12 -6.18 15.85
CA ASP A 206 -14.77 -5.81 17.10
C ASP A 206 -14.09 -4.60 17.79
N ILE A 207 -13.94 -3.53 17.01
CA ILE A 207 -13.52 -2.19 17.39
C ILE A 207 -14.44 -1.23 16.66
N GLU A 208 -15.12 -0.38 17.41
CA GLU A 208 -16.03 0.63 16.89
C GLU A 208 -15.24 1.87 16.41
N GLY A 209 -15.51 2.31 15.18
CA GLY A 209 -15.00 3.57 14.65
C GLY A 209 -16.02 4.69 14.85
N GLU A 210 -15.70 5.64 15.71
CA GLU A 210 -16.46 6.89 15.88
C GLU A 210 -15.56 8.07 15.51
N TYR A 211 -16.05 8.95 14.64
CA TYR A 211 -15.25 10.02 14.05
C TYR A 211 -15.97 11.35 14.11
N ASP A 212 -15.20 12.42 14.28
CA ASP A 212 -15.72 13.78 14.15
C ASP A 212 -16.10 14.13 12.70
N ALA A 213 -16.80 15.25 12.53
CA ALA A 213 -17.26 15.72 11.22
C ALA A 213 -16.09 16.03 10.26
N TYR A 214 -14.89 16.29 10.78
CA TYR A 214 -13.70 16.53 9.96
C TYR A 214 -13.14 15.22 9.39
N THR A 215 -13.16 14.15 10.17
CA THR A 215 -12.55 12.87 9.84
C THR A 215 -13.50 11.96 9.07
N MET A 216 -14.81 12.03 9.34
CA MET A 216 -15.82 11.18 8.72
C MET A 216 -15.80 11.18 7.18
N PRO A 217 -15.62 12.31 6.46
CA PRO A 217 -15.46 12.32 5.00
C PRO A 217 -14.37 11.38 4.48
N PHE A 218 -13.29 11.21 5.24
CA PHE A 218 -12.16 10.36 4.90
C PHE A 218 -12.30 8.93 5.45
N MET A 219 -13.44 8.59 6.05
CA MET A 219 -13.76 7.27 6.55
C MET A 219 -15.01 6.70 5.89
N ILE A 220 -15.88 7.56 5.34
CA ILE A 220 -17.20 7.28 4.73
C ILE A 220 -18.23 6.73 5.71
N ASN A 221 -17.81 5.89 6.67
CA ASN A 221 -18.66 5.30 7.68
C ASN A 221 -17.92 5.12 9.02
N GLY A 222 -18.70 5.10 10.10
CA GLY A 222 -18.28 4.62 11.41
C GLY A 222 -18.63 3.14 11.65
N GLY A 223 -18.70 2.76 12.92
CA GLY A 223 -19.06 1.40 13.36
C GLY A 223 -17.92 0.39 13.19
N LYS A 224 -18.26 -0.89 13.17
CA LYS A 224 -17.31 -2.02 13.20
C LYS A 224 -16.87 -2.52 11.81
N ASN A 225 -17.50 -2.04 10.74
CA ASN A 225 -17.28 -2.54 9.38
C ASN A 225 -16.43 -1.59 8.55
N SER A 226 -15.52 -2.18 7.78
CA SER A 226 -14.77 -1.56 6.70
C SER A 226 -15.23 -2.13 5.38
N TYR A 227 -15.85 -1.32 4.53
CA TYR A 227 -16.42 -1.76 3.26
C TYR A 227 -15.37 -1.69 2.15
N PHE A 228 -15.35 -2.67 1.26
CA PHE A 228 -14.48 -2.66 0.10
C PHE A 228 -14.94 -1.62 -0.93
N THR A 229 -13.98 -1.03 -1.63
CA THR A 229 -14.27 -0.15 -2.76
C THR A 229 -14.84 -0.94 -3.94
N LYS A 230 -15.85 -0.36 -4.59
CA LYS A 230 -16.41 -0.87 -5.85
C LYS A 230 -15.38 -0.91 -6.98
N ILE A 231 -14.30 -0.14 -6.85
CA ILE A 231 -13.17 -0.24 -7.78
C ILE A 231 -12.67 -1.69 -7.84
N CYS A 232 -12.48 -2.32 -6.67
CA CYS A 232 -12.02 -3.70 -6.56
C CYS A 232 -13.13 -4.73 -6.78
N THR A 233 -14.37 -4.44 -6.39
CA THR A 233 -15.44 -5.45 -6.42
C THR A 233 -16.13 -5.50 -7.79
N GLU A 234 -16.33 -4.34 -8.43
CA GLU A 234 -17.16 -4.20 -9.64
C GLU A 234 -16.39 -3.67 -10.87
N MET A 235 -15.38 -2.80 -10.70
CA MET A 235 -14.79 -2.07 -11.86
C MET A 235 -13.61 -2.78 -12.53
N VAL A 236 -12.72 -3.41 -11.76
CA VAL A 236 -11.49 -4.03 -12.30
C VAL A 236 -11.58 -5.56 -12.31
N THR A 237 -10.99 -6.18 -13.32
CA THR A 237 -10.81 -7.64 -13.40
C THR A 237 -9.45 -8.07 -12.86
N LYS A 238 -8.42 -7.22 -13.00
CA LYS A 238 -7.05 -7.43 -12.51
C LYS A 238 -6.55 -6.21 -11.75
N ILE A 239 -5.70 -6.44 -10.76
CA ILE A 239 -5.00 -5.39 -10.00
C ILE A 239 -3.49 -5.59 -10.16
N ILE A 240 -2.81 -4.53 -10.57
CA ILE A 240 -1.35 -4.40 -10.46
C ILE A 240 -1.09 -3.40 -9.33
N ASN A 241 -0.44 -3.87 -8.27
CA ASN A 241 -0.14 -3.07 -7.09
C ASN A 241 1.19 -2.36 -7.25
N VAL A 242 1.22 -1.04 -7.09
CA VAL A 242 2.42 -0.22 -7.36
C VAL A 242 2.81 0.63 -6.14
N PRO A 243 3.24 0.01 -5.02
CA PRO A 243 3.58 0.74 -3.80
C PRO A 243 4.96 1.39 -3.87
N VAL A 244 5.25 2.29 -2.92
CA VAL A 244 6.58 2.89 -2.72
C VAL A 244 7.35 2.13 -1.64
N LEU A 245 8.66 1.93 -1.83
CA LEU A 245 9.57 1.34 -0.86
C LEU A 245 9.77 2.28 0.35
N LYS A 246 8.94 2.09 1.38
CA LYS A 246 8.97 2.94 2.58
C LYS A 246 8.62 2.23 3.87
N ASN A 247 9.17 2.74 4.98
CA ASN A 247 8.87 2.27 6.32
C ASN A 247 7.50 2.76 6.85
N ALA A 248 6.98 2.09 7.88
CA ALA A 248 6.03 2.63 8.83
C ALA A 248 6.30 2.06 10.21
N GLY A 249 6.62 2.93 11.17
CA GLY A 249 7.10 2.50 12.48
C GLY A 249 8.32 1.59 12.33
N THR A 250 8.24 0.40 12.91
CA THR A 250 9.30 -0.63 12.87
C THR A 250 9.23 -1.56 11.66
N THR A 251 8.27 -1.34 10.76
CA THR A 251 7.99 -2.20 9.60
C THR A 251 7.90 -1.38 8.30
N ILE A 252 7.26 -1.91 7.25
CA ILE A 252 7.09 -1.28 5.93
C ILE A 252 5.63 -1.06 5.56
N THR A 253 5.38 -0.29 4.49
CA THR A 253 4.03 -0.07 3.94
C THR A 253 3.77 -0.64 2.57
N CYS A 254 4.70 -1.40 1.98
CA CYS A 254 4.74 -1.70 0.55
C CYS A 254 3.49 -2.43 0.01
N CYS A 255 3.53 -3.71 -0.30
CA CYS A 255 2.48 -4.40 -1.04
C CYS A 255 1.19 -4.57 -0.22
N MET A 256 1.25 -5.33 0.88
CA MET A 256 0.06 -5.77 1.62
C MET A 256 -0.68 -4.59 2.26
N LYS A 257 0.08 -3.62 2.81
CA LYS A 257 -0.54 -2.43 3.39
C LYS A 257 -1.13 -1.49 2.34
N ASN A 258 -0.46 -1.30 1.19
CA ASN A 258 -0.98 -0.44 0.12
C ASN A 258 -2.30 -0.97 -0.45
N LEU A 259 -2.43 -2.30 -0.51
CA LEU A 259 -3.66 -3.00 -0.87
C LEU A 259 -4.70 -2.87 0.24
N ALA A 260 -4.40 -3.36 1.44
CA ALA A 260 -5.36 -3.42 2.53
C ALA A 260 -5.97 -2.05 2.85
N PHE A 261 -5.15 -1.08 3.27
CA PHE A 261 -5.65 0.23 3.70
C PHE A 261 -6.11 1.13 2.53
N GLY A 262 -5.71 0.80 1.31
CA GLY A 262 -6.10 1.51 0.10
C GLY A 262 -7.46 1.06 -0.47
N SER A 263 -7.98 -0.08 -0.03
CA SER A 263 -9.14 -0.73 -0.66
C SER A 263 -10.40 -0.79 0.20
N ILE A 264 -10.30 -0.38 1.47
CA ILE A 264 -11.42 -0.39 2.41
C ILE A 264 -11.62 0.95 3.11
N THR A 265 -12.84 1.17 3.58
CA THR A 265 -13.24 2.35 4.37
C THR A 265 -12.96 2.21 5.87
N ASN A 266 -13.30 3.25 6.66
CA ASN A 266 -13.31 3.21 8.13
C ASN A 266 -11.94 2.83 8.76
N THR A 267 -10.82 3.08 8.08
CA THR A 267 -9.54 2.47 8.48
C THR A 267 -8.89 3.07 9.74
N ALA A 268 -9.33 4.24 10.21
CA ALA A 268 -8.63 4.92 11.31
C ALA A 268 -8.58 4.07 12.58
N ARG A 269 -9.69 3.38 12.91
CA ARG A 269 -9.75 2.41 14.03
C ARG A 269 -8.78 1.23 13.89
N LEU A 270 -8.27 0.98 12.68
CA LEU A 270 -7.38 -0.14 12.35
C LEU A 270 -5.89 0.20 12.48
N HIS A 271 -5.53 1.48 12.61
CA HIS A 271 -4.12 1.92 12.62
C HIS A 271 -3.37 1.62 13.93
N GLY A 272 -4.08 1.22 14.99
CA GLY A 272 -3.51 0.84 16.28
C GLY A 272 -3.24 -0.66 16.41
N PRO A 273 -3.91 -1.37 17.34
CA PRO A 273 -3.61 -2.78 17.63
C PRO A 273 -3.85 -3.73 16.43
N MET A 274 -4.67 -3.30 15.47
CA MET A 274 -5.07 -4.12 14.32
C MET A 274 -4.24 -3.86 13.06
N TRP A 275 -3.13 -3.13 13.15
CA TRP A 275 -2.34 -2.78 11.97
C TRP A 275 -1.88 -4.01 11.19
N HIS A 276 -1.20 -4.93 11.88
CA HIS A 276 -0.66 -6.14 11.26
C HIS A 276 -1.78 -7.05 10.75
N ASP A 277 -2.80 -7.24 11.59
CA ASP A 277 -4.03 -7.95 11.25
C ASP A 277 -4.70 -7.44 9.99
N THR A 278 -4.83 -6.13 9.85
CA THR A 278 -5.51 -5.50 8.71
C THR A 278 -4.70 -5.71 7.44
N CYS A 279 -3.38 -5.50 7.50
CA CYS A 279 -2.50 -5.74 6.35
C CYS A 279 -2.63 -7.17 5.81
N ALA A 280 -2.67 -8.18 6.70
CA ALA A 280 -2.81 -9.58 6.30
C ALA A 280 -4.25 -9.95 5.91
N SER A 281 -5.21 -9.68 6.80
CA SER A 281 -6.58 -10.20 6.73
C SER A 281 -7.36 -9.62 5.54
N VAL A 282 -7.23 -8.31 5.28
CA VAL A 282 -7.98 -7.65 4.19
C VAL A 282 -7.56 -8.22 2.83
N CYS A 283 -6.29 -8.56 2.67
CA CYS A 283 -5.77 -9.19 1.44
C CYS A 283 -6.27 -10.63 1.23
N ALA A 284 -6.87 -11.26 2.26
CA ALA A 284 -7.47 -12.59 2.14
C ALA A 284 -8.88 -12.59 1.53
N PHE A 285 -9.51 -11.42 1.39
CA PHE A 285 -10.86 -11.32 0.82
C PHE A 285 -10.82 -11.35 -0.72
N PRO A 286 -11.80 -11.99 -1.38
CA PRO A 286 -11.83 -12.14 -2.84
C PRO A 286 -11.61 -10.86 -3.66
N PRO A 287 -12.14 -9.66 -3.28
CA PRO A 287 -11.90 -8.43 -4.03
C PRO A 287 -10.42 -8.09 -4.25
N LEU A 288 -9.52 -8.57 -3.39
CA LEU A 288 -8.08 -8.41 -3.53
C LEU A 288 -7.39 -9.75 -3.83
N ARG A 289 -7.66 -10.77 -3.01
CA ARG A 289 -7.03 -12.08 -3.08
C ARG A 289 -7.04 -12.63 -4.50
N ASP A 290 -8.16 -12.49 -5.20
CA ASP A 290 -8.42 -13.16 -6.48
C ASP A 290 -8.17 -12.26 -7.71
N LYS A 291 -7.77 -11.00 -7.49
CA LYS A 291 -7.58 -10.02 -8.56
C LYS A 291 -6.17 -9.45 -8.63
N VAL A 292 -5.40 -9.47 -7.53
CA VAL A 292 -4.01 -8.99 -7.54
C VAL A 292 -3.10 -10.00 -8.22
N VAL A 293 -2.57 -9.64 -9.39
CA VAL A 293 -1.75 -10.54 -10.21
C VAL A 293 -0.26 -10.20 -10.21
N LEU A 294 0.07 -8.95 -9.89
CA LEU A 294 1.44 -8.46 -9.92
C LEU A 294 1.63 -7.31 -8.92
N ASN A 295 2.79 -7.29 -8.26
CA ASN A 295 3.23 -6.26 -7.34
C ASN A 295 4.55 -5.69 -7.85
N ILE A 296 4.61 -4.37 -8.04
CA ILE A 296 5.77 -3.64 -8.56
C ILE A 296 6.12 -2.53 -7.57
N VAL A 297 7.12 -2.75 -6.73
CA VAL A 297 7.56 -1.77 -5.73
C VAL A 297 8.46 -0.73 -6.40
N ASP A 298 8.05 0.53 -6.31
CA ASP A 298 8.88 1.68 -6.64
C ASP A 298 9.88 1.96 -5.51
N GLY A 299 11.14 1.57 -5.72
CA GLY A 299 12.24 1.88 -4.82
C GLY A 299 13.28 2.80 -5.48
N MET A 300 12.95 3.53 -6.54
CA MET A 300 13.91 4.48 -7.11
C MET A 300 14.21 5.59 -6.08
N ILE A 301 13.14 6.13 -5.48
CA ILE A 301 13.18 7.00 -4.30
C ILE A 301 12.29 6.36 -3.23
N GLY A 302 12.82 6.21 -2.01
CA GLY A 302 12.12 5.62 -0.88
C GLY A 302 12.36 6.38 0.41
N CYS A 303 11.87 5.86 1.54
CA CYS A 303 12.32 6.32 2.85
C CYS A 303 12.53 5.17 3.83
N PHE A 304 13.48 5.33 4.74
CA PHE A 304 13.84 4.29 5.70
C PHE A 304 13.33 4.57 7.12
N ASP A 305 12.95 5.81 7.45
CA ASP A 305 12.33 6.18 8.72
C ASP A 305 11.33 7.35 8.62
N GLY A 306 10.59 7.63 9.69
CA GLY A 306 9.62 8.73 9.76
C GLY A 306 8.34 8.53 8.94
N GLY A 307 8.20 7.41 8.24
CA GLY A 307 6.98 7.02 7.53
C GLY A 307 5.79 6.75 8.46
N PRO A 308 4.56 6.68 7.94
CA PRO A 308 4.22 6.56 6.51
C PRO A 308 4.15 7.89 5.74
N ALA A 309 4.25 9.03 6.43
CA ALA A 309 4.34 10.35 5.80
C ALA A 309 5.76 10.61 5.25
N ALA A 310 5.90 11.53 4.29
CA ALA A 310 7.23 11.94 3.84
C ALA A 310 7.93 12.74 4.93
N ASN A 311 9.06 12.22 5.41
CA ASN A 311 10.04 12.99 6.17
C ASN A 311 11.30 13.15 5.31
N PRO A 312 11.57 14.36 4.77
CA PRO A 312 12.71 14.59 3.88
C PRO A 312 14.06 14.13 4.42
N GLN A 313 14.25 14.14 5.74
CA GLN A 313 15.49 13.67 6.38
C GLN A 313 15.80 12.20 6.08
N PHE A 314 14.76 11.39 5.90
CA PHE A 314 14.89 9.94 5.74
C PHE A 314 14.58 9.48 4.32
N ILE A 315 14.44 10.40 3.37
CA ILE A 315 14.30 10.07 1.95
C ILE A 315 15.68 9.68 1.41
N CYS A 316 15.74 8.58 0.67
CA CYS A 316 16.96 8.09 0.06
C CYS A 316 16.68 7.49 -1.33
N HIS A 317 17.73 7.34 -2.13
CA HIS A 317 17.65 6.63 -3.41
C HIS A 317 18.05 5.18 -3.18
N TYR A 318 17.09 4.25 -3.22
CA TYR A 318 17.43 2.82 -3.25
C TYR A 318 17.74 2.33 -4.66
N ASN A 319 17.47 3.16 -5.68
CA ASN A 319 17.77 2.91 -7.09
C ASN A 319 17.26 1.54 -7.58
N THR A 320 16.09 1.10 -7.09
CA THR A 320 15.63 -0.28 -7.30
C THR A 320 14.16 -0.34 -7.70
N ILE A 321 13.81 -1.34 -8.51
CA ILE A 321 12.43 -1.80 -8.72
C ILE A 321 12.38 -3.27 -8.32
N LEU A 322 11.34 -3.65 -7.58
CA LEU A 322 11.04 -5.05 -7.28
C LEU A 322 9.73 -5.46 -7.95
N ALA A 323 9.69 -6.64 -8.55
CA ALA A 323 8.48 -7.20 -9.17
C ALA A 323 8.26 -8.66 -8.73
N GLY A 324 7.00 -9.01 -8.46
CA GLY A 324 6.60 -10.38 -8.13
C GLY A 324 5.08 -10.55 -8.11
N SER A 325 4.56 -11.75 -8.38
CA SER A 325 3.13 -12.02 -8.18
C SER A 325 2.78 -12.19 -6.71
N ASP A 326 3.74 -12.68 -5.92
CA ASP A 326 3.60 -12.91 -4.48
C ASP A 326 3.85 -11.62 -3.69
N ALA A 327 2.77 -10.99 -3.21
CA ALA A 327 2.84 -9.75 -2.45
C ALA A 327 3.62 -9.89 -1.13
N VAL A 328 3.56 -11.07 -0.49
CA VAL A 328 4.22 -11.33 0.79
C VAL A 328 5.72 -11.49 0.61
N ALA A 329 6.14 -12.20 -0.45
CA ALA A 329 7.56 -12.34 -0.78
C ALA A 329 8.18 -11.00 -1.18
N VAL A 330 7.48 -10.20 -1.98
CA VAL A 330 7.93 -8.84 -2.36
C VAL A 330 8.03 -7.93 -1.13
N ASP A 331 7.08 -8.00 -0.21
CA ASP A 331 7.16 -7.28 1.08
C ASP A 331 8.33 -7.75 1.92
N ARG A 332 8.61 -9.07 1.95
CA ARG A 332 9.72 -9.60 2.73
C ARG A 332 11.07 -9.07 2.25
N ILE A 333 11.29 -9.03 0.94
CA ILE A 333 12.52 -8.46 0.37
C ILE A 333 12.57 -6.94 0.57
N SER A 334 11.44 -6.25 0.39
CA SER A 334 11.33 -4.81 0.63
C SER A 334 11.67 -4.44 2.09
N TYR A 335 11.21 -5.26 3.03
CA TYR A 335 11.48 -5.11 4.46
C TYR A 335 12.97 -5.22 4.74
N ASP A 336 13.64 -6.25 4.22
CA ASP A 336 15.07 -6.45 4.40
C ASP A 336 15.89 -5.26 3.86
N ILE A 337 15.51 -4.68 2.72
CA ILE A 337 16.17 -3.49 2.15
C ILE A 337 16.05 -2.28 3.08
N VAL A 338 14.84 -2.00 3.57
CA VAL A 338 14.58 -0.86 4.48
C VAL A 338 15.31 -1.03 5.81
N ILE A 339 15.32 -2.24 6.38
CA ILE A 339 15.99 -2.51 7.64
C ILE A 339 17.50 -2.41 7.51
N ALA A 340 18.08 -2.94 6.43
CA ALA A 340 19.50 -2.78 6.14
C ALA A 340 19.89 -1.29 6.13
N LYS A 341 19.08 -0.44 5.49
CA LYS A 341 19.33 1.01 5.49
C LYS A 341 19.19 1.65 6.88
N ARG A 342 18.21 1.24 7.68
CA ARG A 342 18.08 1.73 9.07
C ARG A 342 19.27 1.36 9.94
N ILE A 343 19.85 0.18 9.74
CA ILE A 343 21.04 -0.29 10.45
C ILE A 343 22.28 0.49 9.97
N GLU A 344 22.45 0.65 8.66
CA GLU A 344 23.51 1.46 8.05
C GLU A 344 23.53 2.89 8.60
N GLU A 345 22.35 3.49 8.78
CA GLU A 345 22.16 4.85 9.30
C GLU A 345 22.15 4.93 10.83
N GLY A 346 22.38 3.82 11.54
CA GLY A 346 22.46 3.78 13.00
C GLY A 346 21.13 4.03 13.74
N LEU A 347 19.98 3.88 13.07
CA LEU A 347 18.66 4.06 13.69
C LEU A 347 18.18 2.84 14.49
N GLN A 348 18.79 1.69 14.26
CA GLN A 348 18.60 0.46 15.03
C GLN A 348 19.79 -0.48 14.81
N GLU A 349 20.03 -1.39 15.75
CA GLU A 349 21.14 -2.36 15.66
C GLU A 349 20.72 -3.67 14.98
N GLU A 350 19.48 -4.09 15.20
CA GLU A 350 18.94 -5.35 14.68
C GLU A 350 17.45 -5.22 14.31
N GLU A 351 16.90 -6.29 13.73
CA GLU A 351 15.46 -6.41 13.52
C GLU A 351 14.71 -6.33 14.85
N LYS A 352 13.66 -5.50 14.90
CA LYS A 352 12.80 -5.41 16.08
C LYS A 352 11.80 -6.56 16.13
N ALA A 353 11.57 -7.09 17.32
CA ALA A 353 10.55 -8.11 17.55
C ALA A 353 9.19 -7.68 16.96
N ARG A 354 8.48 -8.65 16.36
CA ARG A 354 7.15 -8.47 15.74
C ARG A 354 7.11 -7.55 14.51
N ALA A 355 8.23 -7.03 14.01
CA ALA A 355 8.25 -6.16 12.83
C ALA A 355 7.69 -6.83 11.56
N ARG A 356 7.79 -8.16 11.46
CA ARG A 356 7.30 -8.97 10.33
C ARG A 356 5.93 -9.62 10.55
N THR A 357 5.26 -9.36 11.68
CA THR A 357 4.04 -10.07 12.08
C THR A 357 2.98 -10.16 10.98
N PHE A 358 2.77 -9.09 10.19
CA PHE A 358 1.77 -9.13 9.12
C PHE A 358 2.13 -10.06 7.97
N MET A 359 3.43 -10.22 7.67
CA MET A 359 3.90 -11.16 6.64
C MET A 359 3.78 -12.60 7.14
N ASP A 360 4.14 -12.85 8.41
CA ASP A 360 4.00 -14.17 9.02
C ASP A 360 2.52 -14.62 9.02
N MET A 361 1.61 -13.72 9.43
CA MET A 361 0.17 -13.96 9.36
C MET A 361 -0.34 -14.17 7.93
N ALA A 362 0.15 -13.39 6.96
CA ALA A 362 -0.24 -13.54 5.57
C ALA A 362 0.21 -14.90 5.00
N GLN A 363 1.37 -15.40 5.42
CA GLN A 363 1.84 -16.75 5.08
C GLN A 363 0.94 -17.83 5.71
N GLU A 364 0.51 -17.66 6.96
CA GLU A 364 -0.46 -18.57 7.61
C GLU A 364 -1.80 -18.60 6.85
N PHE A 365 -2.23 -17.47 6.30
CA PHE A 365 -3.41 -17.35 5.42
C PHE A 365 -3.17 -17.85 3.98
N GLN A 366 -1.98 -18.39 3.72
CA GLN A 366 -1.54 -18.88 2.40
C GLN A 366 -1.63 -17.79 1.32
N LEU A 367 -1.38 -16.52 1.67
CA LEU A 367 -1.36 -15.41 0.72
C LEU A 367 0.01 -15.25 0.05
N GLY A 368 1.05 -15.89 0.59
CA GLY A 368 2.37 -15.90 0.00
C GLY A 368 3.47 -16.36 0.95
N VAL A 369 4.71 -16.19 0.52
CA VAL A 369 5.90 -16.70 1.24
C VAL A 369 6.57 -15.56 2.00
N ALA A 370 6.57 -15.65 3.33
CA ALA A 370 7.28 -14.73 4.22
C ALA A 370 8.65 -15.26 4.67
N ASP A 371 8.83 -16.58 4.62
CA ASP A 371 10.08 -17.27 4.94
C ASP A 371 11.15 -16.97 3.89
N LYS A 372 12.20 -16.22 4.28
CA LYS A 372 13.23 -15.74 3.36
C LYS A 372 13.99 -16.86 2.68
N ASP A 373 14.21 -17.97 3.38
CA ASP A 373 14.97 -19.10 2.83
C ASP A 373 14.19 -19.84 1.73
N LYS A 374 12.89 -19.55 1.59
CA LYS A 374 12.02 -20.05 0.53
C LYS A 374 11.73 -19.02 -0.57
N ILE A 375 12.33 -17.83 -0.49
CA ILE A 375 12.18 -16.79 -1.51
C ILE A 375 13.35 -16.88 -2.49
N GLU A 376 13.03 -17.11 -3.76
CA GLU A 376 13.96 -16.96 -4.87
C GLU A 376 14.05 -15.47 -5.25
N LEU A 377 15.16 -14.83 -4.91
CA LEU A 377 15.47 -13.46 -5.32
C LEU A 377 16.38 -13.49 -6.56
N ILE A 378 15.87 -12.99 -7.68
CA ILE A 378 16.66 -12.77 -8.90
C ILE A 378 17.08 -11.32 -8.97
N GLU A 379 18.38 -11.05 -8.85
CA GLU A 379 18.92 -9.69 -8.88
C GLU A 379 19.57 -9.37 -10.23
N THR A 380 19.37 -8.14 -10.70
CA THR A 380 20.02 -7.62 -11.90
C THR A 380 20.45 -6.17 -11.66
N THR A 381 21.70 -5.86 -11.97
CA THR A 381 22.23 -4.50 -11.94
C THR A 381 22.50 -4.05 -13.36
N LEU A 382 21.76 -3.04 -13.82
CA LEU A 382 21.96 -2.45 -15.13
C LEU A 382 23.12 -1.44 -15.05
N GLN A 383 23.97 -1.45 -16.08
CA GLN A 383 25.07 -0.51 -16.20
C GLN A 383 24.57 0.82 -16.76
N ALA A 384 25.19 1.91 -16.30
CA ALA A 384 24.87 3.28 -16.70
C ALA A 384 25.38 3.63 -18.10
#